data_AF-A0A528N261-F1
#
_entry.id   AF-A0A528N261-F1
#
_cell.length_a   1.000
_cell.length_b   1.000
_cell.length_c   1.000
_cell.angle_alpha   90.00
_cell.angle_beta   90.00
_cell.angle_gamma   90.00
#
_symmetry.space_group_name_H-M   'P 1'
#
loop_
_entity.id
_entity.type
_entity.pdbx_description
1 polymer ?
#
loop_
_entity_poly.entity_id
_entity_poly.type
_entity_poly.pdbx_seq_one_letter_code
_entity_poly.pdbx_strand_id
1 'polypeptide(L)'
;VILCEEDFALGGRLLADGGTIDGVPAAEWISRTLAELASLPDVRIMTRTTLFGVYDGGTYGAIERVNDHLPSPPEHQVRHR
;
A
#
# COMPACT_ATOMS: atom_id res chain seq x y z
N VAL A 1 3.44 5.58 12.39
CA VAL A 1 3.55 5.87 10.94
C VAL A 1 2.49 5.08 10.20
N ILE A 2 1.81 5.70 9.23
CA ILE A 2 0.91 5.01 8.31
C ILE A 2 1.48 5.17 6.91
N LEU A 3 1.63 4.05 6.20
CA LEU A 3 2.02 4.01 4.79
C LEU A 3 0.82 3.52 3.98
N CYS A 4 0.21 4.43 3.22
CA CYS A 4 -0.90 4.12 2.32
C CYS A 4 -0.37 3.93 0.88
N GLU A 5 -0.77 2.83 0.26
CA GLU A 5 -0.48 2.49 -1.13
C GLU A 5 -1.81 2.23 -1.86
N GLU A 6 -2.00 2.88 -3.02
CA GLU A 6 -3.21 2.73 -3.82
C GLU A 6 -3.29 1.35 -4.48
N ASP A 7 -2.16 0.76 -4.83
CA ASP A 7 -2.12 -0.53 -5.50
C ASP A 7 -2.12 -1.72 -4.52
N PHE A 8 -2.13 -2.94 -5.07
CA PHE A 8 -2.05 -4.18 -4.29
C PHE A 8 -0.66 -4.47 -3.74
N ALA A 9 0.38 -3.81 -4.25
CA ALA A 9 1.77 -4.00 -3.87
C ALA A 9 2.50 -2.67 -3.72
N LEU A 10 3.43 -2.61 -2.77
CA LEU A 10 4.33 -1.47 -2.59
C LEU A 10 5.52 -1.59 -3.54
N GLY A 11 6.08 -0.43 -3.90
CA GLY A 11 7.25 -0.32 -4.79
C GLY A 11 7.02 0.62 -5.96
N GLY A 12 5.76 0.99 -6.22
CA GLY A 12 5.39 1.90 -7.30
C GLY A 12 6.03 1.48 -8.62
N ARG A 13 6.70 2.43 -9.28
CA ARG A 13 7.29 2.20 -10.61
C ARG A 13 8.45 1.19 -10.62
N LEU A 14 9.10 0.92 -9.49
CA LEU A 14 10.16 -0.12 -9.40
C LEU A 14 9.63 -1.52 -9.71
N LEU A 15 8.33 -1.76 -9.51
CA LEU A 15 7.69 -3.04 -9.83
C LEU A 15 7.68 -3.32 -11.35
N ALA A 16 7.70 -2.27 -12.17
CA ALA A 16 7.75 -2.37 -13.63
C ALA A 16 9.17 -2.21 -14.17
N ASP A 17 9.88 -1.17 -13.73
CA ASP A 17 11.18 -0.80 -14.27
C ASP A 17 12.32 -1.68 -13.74
N GLY A 18 12.15 -2.27 -12.54
CA GLY A 18 13.21 -3.00 -11.85
C GLY A 18 14.37 -2.09 -11.45
N GLY A 19 15.60 -2.55 -11.74
CA GLY A 19 16.84 -1.84 -11.43
C GLY A 19 17.51 -2.32 -10.13
N THR A 20 18.42 -1.50 -9.62
CA THR A 20 19.16 -1.77 -8.39
C THR A 20 19.09 -0.59 -7.43
N ILE A 21 19.00 -0.90 -6.13
CA ILE A 21 19.06 0.08 -5.03
C ILE A 21 20.03 -0.51 -4.01
N ASP A 22 20.98 0.30 -3.52
CA ASP A 22 22.02 -0.14 -2.58
C ASP A 22 22.80 -1.38 -3.06
N GLY A 23 23.00 -1.49 -4.37
CA GLY A 23 23.72 -2.60 -5.00
C GLY A 23 22.96 -3.92 -5.07
N VAL A 24 21.70 -3.97 -4.63
CA VAL A 24 20.84 -5.17 -4.73
C VAL A 24 19.70 -4.97 -5.73
N PRO A 25 19.17 -6.03 -6.36
CA PRO A 25 18.00 -5.94 -7.23
C PRO A 25 16.79 -5.28 -6.54
N ALA A 26 16.04 -4.45 -7.26
CA ALA A 26 14.92 -3.68 -6.69
C ALA A 26 13.88 -4.56 -5.99
N ALA A 27 13.55 -5.74 -6.54
CA ALA A 27 12.62 -6.68 -5.90
C ALA A 27 13.12 -7.19 -4.54
N GLU A 28 14.44 -7.43 -4.43
CA GLU A 28 15.06 -7.83 -3.18
C GLU A 28 15.08 -6.69 -2.16
N TRP A 29 15.43 -5.48 -2.62
CA TRP A 29 15.37 -4.28 -1.80
C TRP A 29 13.97 -4.04 -1.23
N ILE A 30 12.93 -4.08 -2.08
CA ILE A 30 11.53 -3.91 -1.67
C ILE A 30 11.15 -4.97 -0.62
N SER A 31 11.45 -6.24 -0.88
CA SER A 31 11.12 -7.33 0.06
C SER A 31 11.76 -7.13 1.43
N ARG A 32 13.05 -6.76 1.48
CA ARG A 32 13.77 -6.48 2.73
C ARG A 32 13.19 -5.29 3.47
N THR A 33 12.93 -4.18 2.78
CA THR A 33 12.35 -2.97 3.37
C THR A 33 10.94 -3.23 3.91
N LEU A 34 10.10 -3.99 3.19
CA LEU A 34 8.77 -4.35 3.68
C LEU A 34 8.82 -5.26 4.91
N ALA A 35 9.78 -6.20 4.96
CA ALA A 35 9.98 -7.05 6.12
C ALA A 35 10.42 -6.23 7.36
N GLU A 36 11.32 -5.27 7.17
CA GLU A 36 11.73 -4.34 8.21
C GLU A 36 10.54 -3.50 8.71
N LEU A 37 9.81 -2.84 7.81
CA LEU A 37 8.66 -2.01 8.17
C LEU A 37 7.56 -2.82 8.88
N ALA A 38 7.29 -4.05 8.44
CA ALA A 38 6.33 -4.94 9.08
C ALA A 38 6.77 -5.41 10.48
N SER A 39 8.08 -5.36 10.79
CA SER A 39 8.59 -5.69 12.12
C SER A 39 8.42 -4.57 13.15
N LEU A 40 8.14 -3.34 12.70
CA LEU A 40 8.01 -2.18 13.57
C LEU A 40 6.59 -2.07 14.15
N PRO A 41 6.40 -2.03 15.48
CA PRO A 41 5.07 -2.05 16.10
C PRO A 41 4.25 -0.77 15.83
N ASP A 42 4.93 0.35 15.55
CA ASP A 42 4.30 1.65 15.30
C ASP A 42 4.10 1.96 13.81
N VAL A 43 4.31 0.97 12.93
CA VAL A 43 4.10 1.10 11.48
C VAL A 43 2.85 0.31 11.06
N ARG A 44 1.95 1.00 10.36
CA ARG A 44 0.80 0.39 9.69
C ARG A 44 0.92 0.57 8.19
N ILE A 45 0.95 -0.54 7.46
CA ILE A 45 0.90 -0.55 6.00
C ILE A 45 -0.55 -0.81 5.57
N MET A 46 -1.07 0.02 4.67
CA MET A 46 -2.41 -0.08 4.11
C MET A 46 -2.29 -0.10 2.58
N THR A 47 -2.38 -1.28 1.97
CA THR A 47 -2.47 -1.41 0.51
C THR A 47 -3.91 -1.19 0.04
N ARG A 48 -4.10 -1.03 -1.27
CA ARG A 48 -5.41 -0.77 -1.87
C ARG A 48 -6.13 0.44 -1.27
N THR A 49 -5.38 1.40 -0.75
CA THR A 49 -5.89 2.55 0.01
C THR A 49 -5.42 3.84 -0.65
N THR A 50 -6.35 4.54 -1.32
CA THR A 50 -6.07 5.85 -1.91
C THR A 50 -6.32 6.93 -0.87
N LEU A 51 -5.28 7.72 -0.53
CA LEU A 51 -5.44 8.95 0.21
C LEU A 51 -5.84 10.06 -0.78
N PHE A 52 -7.12 10.44 -0.77
CA PHE A 52 -7.71 11.32 -1.78
C PHE A 52 -7.78 12.79 -1.35
N GLY A 53 -7.58 13.09 -0.06
CA GLY A 53 -7.73 14.44 0.45
C GLY A 53 -6.89 14.73 1.67
N VAL A 54 -6.39 15.97 1.76
CA VAL A 54 -5.73 16.54 2.93
C VAL A 54 -6.54 17.77 3.35
N TYR A 55 -6.89 17.83 4.61
CA TYR A 55 -7.72 18.88 5.19
C TYR A 55 -7.04 19.49 6.41
N ASP A 56 -7.66 20.54 6.94
CA ASP A 56 -7.16 21.26 8.10
C ASP A 56 -7.00 20.36 9.35
N GLY A 57 -6.08 20.77 10.22
CA GLY A 57 -5.83 20.07 11.49
C GLY A 57 -5.19 18.69 11.36
N GLY A 58 -4.58 18.37 10.21
CA GLY A 58 -3.97 17.05 9.99
C GLY A 58 -5.00 15.95 9.74
N THR A 59 -6.13 16.31 9.14
CA THR A 59 -7.18 15.35 8.77
C THR A 59 -6.95 14.87 7.33
N TYR A 60 -7.04 13.56 7.11
CA TYR A 60 -6.80 12.94 5.81
C TYR A 60 -8.00 12.10 5.40
N GLY A 61 -8.45 12.25 4.15
CA GLY A 61 -9.45 11.39 3.54
C GLY A 61 -8.76 10.22 2.84
N ALA A 62 -9.14 8.99 3.18
CA ALA A 62 -8.66 7.78 2.55
C ALA A 62 -9.82 6.85 2.22
N ILE A 63 -9.68 6.04 1.17
CA ILE A 63 -10.64 5.01 0.79
C ILE A 63 -9.89 3.70 0.49
N GLU A 64 -10.24 2.64 1.22
CA GLU A 64 -9.71 1.30 1.03
C GLU A 64 -10.64 0.49 0.12
N ARG A 65 -10.08 -0.11 -0.93
CA ARG A 65 -10.80 -1.01 -1.83
C ARG A 65 -10.85 -2.43 -1.26
N VAL A 66 -11.94 -2.75 -0.57
CA VAL A 66 -12.14 -4.01 0.16
C VAL A 66 -12.42 -5.20 -0.77
N ASN A 67 -13.50 -5.17 -1.54
CA ASN A 67 -13.92 -6.30 -2.39
C ASN A 67 -14.00 -5.96 -3.88
N ASP A 68 -13.90 -4.69 -4.24
CA ASP A 68 -14.13 -4.24 -5.62
C ASP A 68 -13.05 -4.67 -6.62
N HIS A 69 -11.88 -5.08 -6.12
CA HIS A 69 -10.81 -5.63 -6.95
C HIS A 69 -10.95 -7.14 -7.22
N LEU A 70 -11.93 -7.81 -6.59
CA LEU A 70 -12.13 -9.24 -6.74
C LEU A 70 -12.91 -9.54 -8.04
N PRO A 71 -12.53 -10.58 -8.81
CA PRO A 71 -13.28 -10.98 -10.00
C PRO A 71 -14.75 -11.35 -9.73
N SER A 72 -15.04 -11.89 -8.54
CA SER A 72 -16.38 -12.19 -8.06
C SER A 72 -16.48 -11.76 -6.60
N PRO A 73 -16.98 -10.55 -6.31
CA PRO A 73 -17.11 -10.06 -4.95
C PRO A 73 -18.22 -10.84 -4.20
N PRO A 74 -18.04 -11.15 -2.90
CA PRO A 74 -19.08 -11.82 -2.12
C PRO A 74 -20.34 -10.95 -2.00
N GLU A 75 -21.51 -11.60 -2.01
CA GLU A 75 -22.78 -10.90 -1.89
C GLU A 75 -22.90 -10.16 -0.55
N HIS A 76 -23.52 -8.97 -0.60
CA HIS A 76 -23.82 -8.14 0.56
C HIS A 76 -22.59 -7.73 1.40
N GLN A 77 -21.39 -7.72 0.81
CA GLN A 77 -20.17 -7.24 1.46
C GLN A 77 -19.79 -5.82 1.05
N VAL A 78 -19.03 -5.16 1.93
CA VAL A 78 -18.50 -3.81 1.70
C VAL A 78 -17.61 -3.79 0.46
N ARG A 79 -17.87 -2.89 -0.49
CA ARG A 79 -17.01 -2.71 -1.67
C ARG A 79 -15.76 -1.91 -1.30
N HIS A 80 -15.96 -0.73 -0.71
CA HIS A 80 -14.93 0.25 -0.33
C HIS A 80 -15.24 0.75 1.09
N ARG A 81 -14.23 1.11 1.89
CA ARG A 81 -14.41 1.67 3.24
C ARG A 81 -13.47 2.82 3.55
#